data_AF-A0A533QNC4-F1
#
_entry.id   AF-A0A533QNC4-F1
#
_cell.length_a   1.000
_cell.length_b   1.000
_cell.length_c   1.000
_cell.angle_alpha   90.00
_cell.angle_beta   90.00
_cell.angle_gamma   90.00
#
_symmetry.space_group_name_H-M   'P 1'
#
loop_
_entity.id
_entity.type
_entity.pdbx_description
1 polymer ?
#
loop_
_entity_poly.entity_id
_entity_poly.type
_entity_poly.pdbx_seq_one_letter_code
_entity_poly.pdbx_strand_id
1 'polypeptide(L)' 'MSRQIPPATPEINRLRAAAALIPIIEQGLEASRFSVERAALMASFCEWTAHRPYDDPEAIRLAERVRHGLQRIKLPLAAR' A
#
# COMPACT_ATOMS: atom_id res chain seq x y z
N MET A 1 0.05 22.96 30.75
CA MET A 1 0.62 22.78 29.40
C MET A 1 -0.43 22.08 28.54
N SER A 2 -0.93 22.74 27.49
CA SER A 2 -1.83 22.13 26.52
C SER A 2 -1.06 21.10 25.71
N ARG A 3 -1.50 19.84 25.69
CA ARG A 3 -0.98 18.83 24.75
C ARG A 3 -1.39 19.27 23.34
N GLN A 4 -0.45 19.78 22.55
CA GLN A 4 -0.70 20.02 21.14
C GLN A 4 -0.92 18.68 20.44
N ILE A 5 -2.02 18.56 19.72
CA ILE A 5 -2.28 17.42 18.84
C ILE A 5 -1.28 17.55 17.68
N PRO A 6 -0.48 16.49 17.37
CA PRO A 6 0.42 16.53 16.25
C PRO A 6 -0.34 16.88 14.96
N PRO A 7 0.28 17.63 14.02
CA PRO A 7 -0.33 17.87 12.73
C PRO A 7 -0.65 16.53 12.05
N ALA A 8 -1.81 16.46 11.39
CA ALA A 8 -2.17 15.27 10.64
C ALA A 8 -1.10 15.01 9.57
N THR A 9 -0.61 13.77 9.51
CA THR A 9 0.31 13.29 8.48
C THR A 9 -0.42 12.33 7.52
N PRO A 10 -1.41 12.83 6.74
CA PRO A 10 -2.30 11.96 5.98
C PRO A 10 -1.54 11.12 4.93
N GLU A 11 -0.42 11.61 4.42
CA GLU A 11 0.38 10.91 3.42
C GLU A 11 1.11 9.69 4.00
N ILE A 12 1.79 9.86 5.14
CA ILE A 12 2.49 8.74 5.79
C ILE A 12 1.49 7.69 6.29
N ASN A 13 0.31 8.10 6.73
CA ASN A 13 -0.74 7.18 7.15
C ASN A 13 -1.31 6.38 5.97
N ARG A 14 -1.50 7.01 4.80
CA ARG A 14 -1.86 6.29 3.57
C ARG A 14 -0.79 5.28 3.18
N LEU A 15 0.49 5.66 3.26
CA LEU A 15 1.61 4.76 2.98
C LEU A 15 1.67 3.58 3.95
N ARG A 16 1.46 3.80 5.24
CA ARG A 16 1.36 2.72 6.24
C ARG A 16 0.20 1.78 5.94
N ALA A 17 -0.97 2.31 5.59
CA ALA A 17 -2.13 1.52 5.20
C ALA A 17 -1.85 0.69 3.94
N ALA A 18 -1.29 1.31 2.88
CA ALA A 18 -0.91 0.61 1.65
C ALA A 18 0.10 -0.51 1.95
N ALA A 19 1.12 -0.23 2.77
CA ALA A 19 2.14 -1.21 3.13
C ALA A 19 1.60 -2.38 3.97
N ALA A 20 0.52 -2.18 4.73
CA ALA A 20 -0.19 -3.23 5.45
C ALA A 20 -1.16 -4.01 4.55
N LEU A 21 -1.72 -3.37 3.52
CA LEU A 21 -2.61 -4.01 2.55
C LEU A 21 -1.90 -5.04 1.67
N ILE A 22 -0.62 -4.81 1.32
CA ILE A 22 0.17 -5.74 0.48
C ILE A 22 0.06 -7.20 0.96
N PRO A 23 0.48 -7.57 2.19
CA PRO A 23 0.39 -8.96 2.64
C PRO A 23 -1.06 -9.47 2.77
N ILE A 24 -2.03 -8.59 3.01
CA ILE A 24 -3.45 -8.96 3.06
C ILE A 24 -3.95 -9.38 1.67
N ILE A 25 -3.54 -8.64 0.63
CA ILE A 25 -3.87 -8.97 -0.76
C ILE A 25 -3.20 -10.27 -1.17
N GLU A 26 -1.90 -10.43 -0.89
CA GLU A 26 -1.13 -11.65 -1.20
C GLU A 26 -1.79 -12.89 -0.59
N GLN A 27 -2.05 -12.87 0.72
CA GLN A 27 -2.72 -13.98 1.42
C GLN A 27 -4.16 -14.19 0.95
N GLY A 28 -4.86 -13.12 0.56
CA GLY A 28 -6.22 -13.19 0.03
C GLY A 28 -6.29 -13.89 -1.32
N LEU A 29 -5.32 -13.63 -2.20
CA LEU A 29 -5.18 -14.28 -3.50
C LEU A 29 -4.74 -15.74 -3.36
N GLU A 30 -3.74 -16.01 -2.51
CA GLU A 30 -3.25 -17.37 -2.25
C GLU A 30 -4.34 -18.28 -1.70
N ALA A 31 -5.10 -17.79 -0.72
CA ALA A 31 -6.22 -18.52 -0.13
C ALA A 31 -7.51 -18.49 -0.99
N SER A 32 -7.47 -17.90 -2.19
CA SER A 32 -8.64 -17.71 -3.08
C SER A 32 -9.85 -17.04 -2.40
N ARG A 33 -9.59 -16.20 -1.38
CA ARG A 33 -10.62 -15.44 -0.64
C ARG A 33 -10.97 -14.13 -1.33
N PHE A 34 -10.08 -13.61 -2.17
CA PHE A 34 -10.32 -12.43 -3.01
C PHE A 34 -10.42 -12.83 -4.47
N SER A 35 -11.38 -12.23 -5.18
CA SER A 35 -11.38 -12.24 -6.64
C SER A 35 -10.22 -11.38 -7.17
N VAL A 36 -9.85 -11.60 -8.43
CA VAL A 36 -8.83 -10.81 -9.12
C VAL A 36 -9.21 -9.34 -9.14
N GLU A 37 -10.48 -9.01 -9.42
CA GLU A 37 -10.99 -7.63 -9.50
C GLU A 37 -10.90 -6.94 -8.14
N ARG A 38 -11.26 -7.64 -7.06
CA ARG A 38 -11.16 -7.10 -5.70
C ARG A 38 -9.71 -6.82 -5.33
N ALA A 39 -8.81 -7.75 -5.62
CA ALA A 39 -7.38 -7.57 -5.38
C ALA A 39 -6.79 -6.43 -6.22
N ALA A 40 -7.21 -6.29 -7.48
CA ALA A 40 -6.80 -5.21 -8.37
C ALA A 40 -7.25 -3.84 -7.83
N LEU A 41 -8.50 -3.71 -7.35
CA LEU A 41 -8.98 -2.46 -6.75
C LEU A 41 -8.15 -2.05 -5.52
N MET A 42 -7.81 -3.01 -4.66
CA MET A 42 -6.95 -2.76 -3.49
C MET A 42 -5.52 -2.38 -3.90
N ALA A 43 -4.99 -3.03 -4.95
CA ALA A 43 -3.68 -2.71 -5.51
C ALA A 43 -3.64 -1.30 -6.12
N SER A 44 -4.72 -0.85 -6.76
CA SER A 44 -4.83 0.52 -7.30
C SER A 44 -4.70 1.59 -6.22
N PHE A 45 -5.26 1.38 -5.03
CA PHE A 45 -5.03 2.27 -3.89
C PHE A 45 -3.55 2.32 -3.48
N CYS A 46 -2.91 1.15 -3.41
CA CYS A 46 -1.50 1.05 -3.04
C CYS A 46 -0.60 1.75 -4.08
N GLU A 47 -0.91 1.58 -5.36
CA GLU A 47 -0.18 2.22 -6.46
C GLU A 47 -0.34 3.74 -6.46
N TRP A 48 -1.58 4.23 -6.35
CA TRP A 48 -1.84 5.66 -6.23
C TRP A 48 -1.09 6.28 -5.04
N THR A 49 -1.06 5.57 -3.92
CA THR A 49 -0.33 6.02 -2.73
C THR A 49 1.16 6.10 -3.01
N ALA A 50 1.78 5.08 -3.59
CA ALA A 50 3.24 5.05 -3.79
C ALA A 50 3.75 5.86 -5.01
N HIS A 51 2.86 6.49 -5.78
CA HIS A 51 3.19 7.20 -7.01
C HIS A 51 3.85 8.57 -6.79
N ARG A 52 3.56 9.25 -5.67
CA ARG A 52 4.05 10.61 -5.43
C ARG A 52 5.51 10.63 -4.94
N PRO A 53 6.27 11.71 -5.24
CA PRO A 53 7.54 11.96 -4.58
C PRO A 53 7.29 12.34 -3.11
N TYR A 54 8.21 11.93 -2.24
CA TYR A 54 8.18 12.18 -0.81
C TYR A 54 9.52 12.75 -0.35
N ASP A 55 9.48 13.75 0.53
CA ASP A 55 10.68 14.34 1.13
C ASP A 55 11.03 13.71 2.48
N ASP A 56 10.03 13.15 3.16
CA ASP A 56 10.23 12.48 4.44
C ASP A 56 10.90 11.10 4.26
N PRO A 57 12.03 10.82 4.95
CA PRO A 57 12.74 9.55 4.81
C PRO A 57 11.92 8.31 5.18
N GLU A 58 10.99 8.41 6.14
CA GLU A 58 10.11 7.29 6.47
C GLU A 58 9.07 7.06 5.37
N ALA A 59 8.49 8.13 4.82
CA ALA A 59 7.58 8.06 3.70
C ALA A 59 8.25 7.46 2.46
N ILE A 60 9.49 7.86 2.13
CA ILE A 60 10.28 7.26 1.03
C ILE A 60 10.43 5.75 1.24
N ARG A 61 10.88 5.33 2.43
CA ARG A 61 11.05 3.91 2.76
C ARG A 61 9.73 3.13 2.67
N LEU A 62 8.62 3.70 3.11
CA LEU A 62 7.32 3.06 3.00
C LEU A 62 6.88 2.95 1.54
N ALA A 63 7.09 3.99 0.72
CA ALA A 63 6.75 4.00 -0.70
C ALA A 63 7.53 2.93 -1.47
N GLU A 64 8.83 2.81 -1.22
CA GLU A 64 9.69 1.73 -1.74
C GLU A 64 9.12 0.35 -1.38
N ARG A 65 8.78 0.15 -0.10
CA ARG A 65 8.20 -1.12 0.37
C ARG A 65 6.87 -1.45 -0.32
N VAL A 66 6.02 -0.45 -0.53
CA VAL A 66 4.76 -0.62 -1.27
C VAL A 66 5.02 -0.97 -2.74
N ARG A 67 5.96 -0.29 -3.41
CA ARG A 67 6.33 -0.58 -4.82
C ARG A 67 6.84 -2.00 -4.99
N HIS A 68 7.74 -2.45 -4.11
CA HIS A 68 8.21 -3.84 -4.11
C HIS A 68 7.08 -4.84 -3.84
N GLY A 69 6.14 -4.50 -2.96
CA GLY A 69 4.93 -5.30 -2.72
C GLY A 69 4.05 -5.43 -3.96
N LEU A 70 3.80 -4.31 -4.64
CA LEU A 70 2.99 -4.26 -5.87
C LEU A 70 3.56 -5.13 -6.97
N GLN A 71 4.89 -5.19 -7.13
CA GLN A 71 5.53 -6.07 -8.12
C GLN A 71 5.15 -7.54 -7.90
N ARG A 72 5.05 -7.99 -6.64
CA ARG A 72 4.69 -9.37 -6.30
C ARG A 72 3.21 -9.68 -6.50
N ILE A 73 2.33 -8.69 -6.37
CA ILE A 73 0.88 -8.85 -6.56
C ILE A 73 0.48 -8.75 -8.04
N LYS A 74 1.12 -7.85 -8.81
CA LYS A 74 0.75 -7.58 -10.20
C LYS A 74 1.06 -8.74 -11.16
N LEU A 75 2.13 -9.49 -10.90
CA LEU A 75 2.48 -10.68 -11.68
C LEU A 75 1.36 -11.74 -11.66
N PRO A 76 0.85 -12.18 -10.48
CA PRO A 76 -0.32 -13.04 -10.39
C PRO A 76 -1.60 -12.47 -10.99
N LEU A 77 -1.82 -11.15 -10.90
CA LEU A 77 -3.03 -10.52 -11.46
C LEU A 77 -3.01 -10.47 -13.00
N ALA A 78 -1.84 -10.36 -13.63
CA ALA A 78 -1.71 -10.33 -15.09
C ALA A 78 -1.74 -11.72 -15.73
N ALA A 79 -1.53 -12.78 -14.95
CA ALA A 79 -1.48 -14.17 -15.41
C ALA A 79 -2.82 -14.93 -15.24
N ARG A 80 -3.87 -14.26 -14.75
CA ARG A 80 -5.21 -14.80 -14.51
C ARG A 80 -6.22 -14.07 -15.37
#